data_AF-A0A8J2N9U0-F1
#
_entry.id   AF-A0A8J2N9U0-F1
#
_cell.length_a   1.000
_cell.length_b   1.000
_cell.length_c   1.000
_cell.angle_alpha   90.00
_cell.angle_beta   90.00
_cell.angle_gamma   90.00
#
_symmetry.space_group_name_H-M   'P 1'
#
loop_
_entity.id
_entity.type
_entity.pdbx_description
1 polymer ?
#
loop_
_entity_poly.entity_id
_entity_poly.type
_entity_poly.pdbx_seq_one_letter_code
_entity_poly.pdbx_strand_id
1 'polypeptide(L)'
;MSKDIYFEGDDEVLPFTTPSPISTFQKPSDILDVPPAAPNTIWYLSIIKPHTDSHDIIGPTKAFRHLLPRIEDIVSNSPRAIDKLAELKEIEDILGEKETNEDFFRDGFEIFIVEGQRGSYTILKIIREVNKDIFDILPAPVYTVISCGPLEHAAVPAKSSSSSSKTTSSASLSSSFSPGRPKGYATTTQLHGSYIERAAARATTEHIMTDLLLDEEKVKEIGRWEKGSKGGGVLMGMNATTMWEVKVVYADDPIGRAQEEAGRGDDAFIL
;
A
#
# COMPACT_ATOMS: atom_id res chain seq x y z
N MET A 1 59.39 -18.68 -24.18
CA MET A 1 58.03 -18.13 -24.33
C MET A 1 57.19 -18.81 -23.26
N SER A 2 57.23 -18.44 -21.98
CA SER A 2 56.92 -17.13 -21.33
C SER A 2 55.46 -16.75 -21.64
N LYS A 3 54.50 -16.76 -20.71
CA LYS A 3 54.52 -16.26 -19.32
C LYS A 3 53.57 -17.06 -18.42
N ASP A 4 54.04 -17.43 -17.23
CA ASP A 4 53.21 -17.56 -16.04
C ASP A 4 52.94 -16.15 -15.50
N ILE A 5 51.70 -15.88 -15.14
CA ILE A 5 51.28 -14.64 -14.49
C ILE A 5 51.01 -14.99 -13.03
N TYR A 6 51.94 -14.64 -12.16
CA TYR A 6 51.71 -14.56 -10.71
C TYR A 6 51.27 -13.13 -10.38
N PHE A 7 50.18 -13.00 -9.63
CA PHE A 7 49.87 -11.78 -8.89
C PHE A 7 50.30 -12.01 -7.45
N GLU A 8 51.32 -11.25 -7.04
CA GLU A 8 51.78 -11.12 -5.66
C GLU A 8 51.16 -9.82 -5.14
N GLY A 9 50.37 -9.93 -4.08
CA GLY A 9 49.64 -8.82 -3.49
C GLY A 9 48.89 -9.29 -2.24
N ASP A 10 49.64 -9.38 -1.15
CA ASP A 10 49.23 -9.29 0.26
C ASP A 10 47.75 -9.56 0.59
N ASP A 11 47.48 -10.77 1.10
CA ASP A 11 46.27 -11.06 1.88
C ASP A 11 46.38 -10.40 3.27
N GLU A 12 46.26 -9.07 3.33
CA GLU A 12 45.71 -8.43 4.53
C GLU A 12 44.23 -8.81 4.60
N VAL A 13 43.92 -9.72 5.52
CA VAL A 13 42.55 -10.07 5.90
C VAL A 13 41.91 -8.82 6.52
N LEU A 14 41.34 -7.96 5.67
CA LEU A 14 40.44 -6.91 6.11
C LEU A 14 39.24 -7.60 6.79
N PRO A 15 38.89 -7.23 8.04
CA PRO A 15 37.70 -7.79 8.67
C PRO A 15 36.52 -7.45 7.77
N PHE A 16 35.79 -8.48 7.32
CA PHE A 16 34.47 -8.34 6.75
C PHE A 16 33.63 -7.51 7.74
N THR A 17 33.57 -6.21 7.49
CA THR A 17 32.56 -5.34 8.07
C THR A 17 31.33 -5.68 7.26
N THR A 18 30.58 -6.65 7.77
CA THR A 18 29.19 -6.86 7.37
C THR A 18 28.54 -5.47 7.40
N PRO A 19 28.10 -4.91 6.27
CA PRO A 19 27.30 -3.71 6.33
C PRO A 19 26.04 -4.10 7.10
N SER A 20 25.95 -3.65 8.35
CA SER A 20 24.70 -3.66 9.09
C SER A 20 23.66 -3.01 8.17
N PRO A 21 22.50 -3.63 7.91
CA PRO A 21 21.46 -2.97 7.15
C PRO A 21 21.02 -1.74 7.93
N ILE A 22 21.50 -0.56 7.53
CA ILE A 22 20.92 0.71 7.93
C ILE A 22 19.62 0.84 7.14
N SER A 23 18.60 0.10 7.58
CA SER A 23 17.23 0.54 7.41
C SER A 23 16.77 0.99 8.79
N THR A 24 17.34 2.10 9.26
CA THR A 24 16.69 2.86 10.32
C THR A 24 15.48 3.51 9.68
N PHE A 25 14.39 2.73 9.58
CA PHE A 25 13.07 3.25 9.28
C PHE A 25 12.76 4.27 10.37
N GLN A 26 13.09 5.54 10.11
CA GLN A 26 12.82 6.61 11.04
C GLN A 26 11.30 6.72 11.08
N LYS A 27 10.73 6.43 12.25
CA LYS A 27 9.31 6.59 12.49
C LYS A 27 8.94 8.02 12.06
N PRO A 28 7.98 8.21 11.14
CA PRO A 28 7.57 9.55 10.74
C PRO A 28 6.98 10.31 11.92
N SER A 29 6.68 11.59 11.72
CA SER A 29 5.90 12.39 12.67
C SER A 29 4.45 12.48 12.21
N ASP A 30 3.55 12.74 13.14
CA ASP A 30 2.15 13.01 12.80
C ASP A 30 2.06 14.33 12.01
N ILE A 31 1.14 14.37 11.04
CA ILE A 31 0.77 15.56 10.28
C ILE A 31 -0.75 15.67 10.40
N LEU A 32 -1.17 16.39 11.44
CA LEU A 32 -2.58 16.51 11.83
C LEU A 32 -3.19 17.84 11.37
N ASP A 33 -2.35 18.86 11.19
CA ASP A 33 -2.75 20.13 10.61
C ASP A 33 -2.66 20.04 9.09
N VAL A 34 -3.80 20.19 8.43
CA VAL A 34 -3.96 20.01 6.99
C VAL A 34 -4.80 21.13 6.42
N PRO A 35 -4.50 21.59 5.19
CA PRO A 35 -5.31 22.63 4.57
C PRO A 35 -6.75 22.13 4.33
N PRO A 36 -7.73 23.04 4.21
CA PRO A 36 -9.10 22.68 3.90
C PRO A 36 -9.21 21.84 2.62
N ALA A 37 -10.14 20.88 2.61
CA ALA A 37 -10.38 20.05 1.45
C ALA A 37 -10.91 20.87 0.26
N ALA A 38 -10.37 20.63 -0.93
CA ALA A 38 -10.88 21.21 -2.16
C ALA A 38 -12.28 20.63 -2.51
N PRO A 39 -13.13 21.35 -3.26
CA PRO A 39 -14.38 20.77 -3.74
C PRO A 39 -14.12 19.54 -4.63
N ASN A 40 -15.01 18.55 -4.56
CA ASN A 40 -14.89 17.27 -5.28
C ASN A 40 -13.64 16.45 -4.88
N THR A 41 -13.20 16.59 -3.63
CA THR A 41 -12.14 15.75 -3.07
C THR A 41 -12.68 14.36 -2.75
N ILE A 42 -11.93 13.36 -3.18
CA ILE A 42 -12.10 11.95 -2.89
C ILE A 42 -11.03 11.56 -1.87
N TRP A 43 -11.43 10.68 -0.95
CA TRP A 43 -10.62 10.27 0.18
C TRP A 43 -10.23 8.81 0.06
N TYR A 44 -8.97 8.53 0.39
CA TYR A 44 -8.47 7.17 0.58
C TYR A 44 -7.72 7.09 1.90
N LEU A 45 -7.85 5.95 2.59
CA LEU A 45 -7.08 5.62 3.77
C LEU A 45 -6.02 4.58 3.41
N SER A 46 -4.77 4.97 3.51
CA SER A 46 -3.60 4.12 3.38
C SER A 46 -3.14 3.64 4.76
N ILE A 47 -3.19 2.34 5.00
CA ILE A 47 -2.78 1.68 6.25
C ILE A 47 -1.45 0.99 6.01
N ILE A 48 -0.37 1.55 6.54
CA ILE A 48 0.99 1.07 6.33
C ILE A 48 1.50 0.46 7.63
N LYS A 49 1.96 -0.78 7.57
CA LYS A 49 2.54 -1.54 8.69
C LYS A 49 3.97 -1.94 8.33
N PRO A 50 4.97 -1.08 8.58
CA PRO A 50 6.36 -1.36 8.21
C PRO A 50 6.91 -2.64 8.83
N HIS A 51 6.48 -2.97 10.05
CA HIS A 51 6.93 -4.15 10.80
C HIS A 51 6.47 -5.49 10.21
N THR A 52 5.33 -5.52 9.51
CA THR A 52 4.84 -6.70 8.79
C THR A 52 4.98 -6.57 7.27
N ASP A 53 5.56 -5.47 6.80
CA ASP A 53 5.63 -5.11 5.39
C ASP A 53 4.27 -5.22 4.67
N SER A 54 3.25 -4.56 5.23
CA SER A 54 1.89 -4.57 4.69
C SER A 54 1.44 -3.14 4.40
N HIS A 55 0.74 -2.97 3.29
CA HIS A 55 0.14 -1.71 2.87
C HIS A 55 -1.23 -1.99 2.28
N ASP A 56 -2.28 -1.52 2.96
CA ASP A 56 -3.65 -1.62 2.48
C ASP A 56 -4.17 -0.22 2.13
N ILE A 57 -4.92 -0.09 1.04
CA ILE A 57 -5.57 1.16 0.63
C ILE A 57 -7.07 0.93 0.62
N ILE A 58 -7.81 1.80 1.30
CA ILE A 58 -9.27 1.77 1.46
C ILE A 58 -9.86 3.04 0.86
N GLY A 59 -10.99 2.91 0.18
CA GLY A 59 -11.64 3.98 -0.59
C GLY A 59 -11.84 3.53 -2.04
N PRO A 60 -12.26 4.45 -2.92
CA PRO A 60 -12.53 5.87 -2.68
C PRO A 60 -13.83 6.18 -1.93
N THR A 61 -13.87 7.28 -1.16
CA THR A 61 -15.10 7.83 -0.52
C THR A 61 -15.23 9.35 -0.73
N LYS A 62 -16.45 9.90 -0.63
CA LYS A 62 -16.69 11.36 -0.78
C LYS A 62 -16.32 12.20 0.42
N ALA A 63 -16.38 11.60 1.60
CA ALA A 63 -16.14 12.27 2.86
C ALA A 63 -15.16 11.48 3.71
N PHE A 64 -14.31 12.21 4.43
CA PHE A 64 -13.39 11.66 5.42
C PHE A 64 -14.12 10.85 6.50
N ARG A 65 -15.33 11.27 6.88
CA ARG A 65 -16.18 10.58 7.88
C ARG A 65 -16.40 9.10 7.57
N HIS A 66 -16.48 8.69 6.30
CA HIS A 66 -16.68 7.30 5.92
C HIS A 66 -15.45 6.41 6.20
N LEU A 67 -14.27 7.01 6.37
CA LEU A 67 -13.05 6.29 6.73
C LEU A 67 -12.90 6.13 8.25
N LEU A 68 -13.64 6.91 9.06
CA LEU A 68 -13.54 6.92 10.52
C LEU A 68 -13.79 5.57 11.17
N PRO A 69 -14.80 4.76 10.80
CA PRO A 69 -15.01 3.46 11.44
C PRO A 69 -13.78 2.57 11.34
N ARG A 70 -13.07 2.64 10.22
CA ARG A 70 -11.84 1.86 10.01
C ARG A 70 -10.63 2.45 10.74
N ILE A 71 -10.54 3.78 10.81
CA ILE A 71 -9.51 4.47 11.61
C ILE A 71 -9.68 4.11 13.09
N GLU A 72 -10.89 4.19 13.61
CA GLU A 72 -11.24 3.86 15.00
C GLU A 72 -10.96 2.40 15.34
N ASP A 73 -11.31 1.47 14.44
CA ASP A 73 -10.99 0.05 14.61
C ASP A 73 -9.47 -0.19 14.77
N ILE A 74 -8.64 0.47 13.95
CA ILE A 74 -7.18 0.34 14.05
C ILE A 74 -6.66 1.01 15.33
N VAL A 75 -7.15 2.22 15.63
CA VAL A 75 -6.76 3.03 16.78
C VAL A 75 -7.15 2.36 18.10
N SER A 76 -8.25 1.61 18.14
CA SER A 76 -8.74 0.90 19.34
C SER A 76 -7.70 -0.04 19.98
N ASN A 77 -6.70 -0.46 19.21
CA ASN A 77 -5.61 -1.32 19.66
C ASN A 77 -4.49 -0.57 20.42
N SER A 78 -4.57 0.77 20.53
CA SER A 78 -3.54 1.60 21.17
C SER A 78 -4.16 2.71 22.03
N PRO A 79 -4.04 2.65 23.38
CA PRO A 79 -4.58 3.66 24.27
C PRO A 79 -4.13 5.09 23.94
N ARG A 80 -2.84 5.27 23.62
CA ARG A 80 -2.29 6.58 23.23
C ARG A 80 -2.91 7.13 21.95
N ALA A 81 -3.21 6.24 21.00
CA ALA A 81 -3.86 6.64 19.75
C ALA A 81 -5.33 6.99 19.98
N ILE A 82 -6.01 6.33 20.93
CA ILE A 82 -7.39 6.66 21.31
C ILE A 82 -7.44 8.08 21.87
N ASP A 83 -6.56 8.39 22.83
CA ASP A 83 -6.50 9.72 23.45
C ASP A 83 -6.21 10.80 22.38
N LYS A 84 -5.21 10.57 21.52
CA LYS A 84 -4.87 11.47 20.42
C LYS A 84 -6.02 11.67 19.43
N LEU A 85 -6.74 10.60 19.07
CA LEU A 85 -7.88 10.71 18.16
C LEU A 85 -9.05 11.45 18.82
N ALA A 86 -9.26 11.28 20.13
CA ALA A 86 -10.27 12.02 20.88
C ALA A 86 -9.92 13.52 20.94
N GLU A 87 -8.67 13.87 21.19
CA GLU A 87 -8.17 15.26 21.15
C GLU A 87 -8.35 15.92 19.77
N LEU A 88 -8.31 15.16 18.68
CA LEU A 88 -8.58 15.70 17.35
C LEU A 88 -10.07 15.91 17.08
N LYS A 89 -10.92 15.07 17.67
CA LYS A 89 -12.38 15.13 17.50
C LYS A 89 -13.03 16.21 18.34
N GLU A 90 -12.35 16.69 19.38
CA GLU A 90 -12.87 17.66 20.33
C GLU A 90 -12.02 18.94 20.31
N ILE A 91 -12.65 20.10 20.35
CA ILE A 91 -11.99 21.39 20.54
C ILE A 91 -12.51 22.04 21.81
N GLU A 92 -11.67 22.77 22.54
CA GLU A 92 -12.11 23.56 23.69
C GLU A 92 -12.66 24.91 23.21
N ASP A 93 -13.92 25.17 23.54
CA ASP A 93 -14.54 26.48 23.31
C ASP A 93 -13.99 27.53 24.30
N ILE A 94 -14.29 28.80 24.07
CA ILE A 94 -13.87 29.98 24.85
C ILE A 94 -14.26 29.85 26.34
N LEU A 95 -15.26 29.02 26.66
CA LEU A 95 -15.72 28.72 28.01
C LEU A 95 -15.07 27.47 28.64
N GLY A 96 -14.19 26.78 27.91
CA GLY A 96 -13.55 25.54 28.34
C GLY A 96 -14.44 24.29 28.23
N GLU A 97 -15.57 24.39 27.52
CA GLU A 97 -16.41 23.24 27.19
C GLU A 97 -15.87 22.53 25.93
N LYS A 98 -16.00 21.20 25.88
CA LYS A 98 -15.56 20.38 24.76
C LYS A 98 -16.64 20.35 23.68
N GLU A 99 -16.35 20.90 22.52
CA GLU A 99 -17.20 20.87 21.33
C GLU A 99 -16.63 19.92 20.27
N THR A 100 -17.48 19.43 19.37
CA THR A 100 -17.06 18.60 18.23
C THR A 100 -16.26 19.45 17.24
N ASN A 101 -15.06 19.00 16.90
CA ASN A 101 -14.20 19.67 15.93
C ASN A 101 -14.64 19.38 14.49
N GLU A 102 -15.60 20.14 13.97
CA GLU A 102 -16.14 19.98 12.62
C GLU A 102 -15.07 20.08 11.51
N ASP A 103 -14.03 20.89 11.72
CA ASP A 103 -12.92 21.01 10.77
C ASP A 103 -12.16 19.68 10.63
N PHE A 104 -11.95 18.96 11.73
CA PHE A 104 -11.37 17.61 11.68
C PHE A 104 -12.26 16.63 10.91
N PHE A 105 -13.59 16.68 11.07
CA PHE A 105 -14.47 15.77 10.35
C PHE A 105 -14.59 16.10 8.86
N ARG A 106 -14.36 17.36 8.48
CA ARG A 106 -14.35 17.82 7.08
C ARG A 106 -13.02 17.54 6.40
N ASP A 107 -11.92 17.88 7.06
CA ASP A 107 -10.60 17.91 6.46
C ASP A 107 -9.74 16.69 6.88
N GLY A 108 -9.98 16.10 8.04
CA GLY A 108 -9.22 14.95 8.54
C GLY A 108 -7.79 15.30 8.90
N PHE A 109 -6.87 14.36 8.64
CA PHE A 109 -5.42 14.50 8.87
C PHE A 109 -4.66 14.00 7.64
N GLU A 110 -3.35 14.23 7.53
CA GLU A 110 -2.54 13.64 6.45
C GLU A 110 -1.83 12.37 6.94
N ILE A 111 -1.17 12.44 8.11
CA ILE A 111 -0.45 11.32 8.70
C ILE A 111 -0.81 11.19 10.18
N PHE A 112 -1.29 10.02 10.58
CA PHE A 112 -1.58 9.68 11.96
C PHE A 112 -0.89 8.37 12.33
N ILE A 113 -0.06 8.41 13.37
CA ILE A 113 0.76 7.27 13.77
C ILE A 113 0.17 6.61 15.00
N VAL A 114 -0.19 5.34 14.81
CA VAL A 114 -0.69 4.46 15.85
C VAL A 114 0.49 3.67 16.42
N GLU A 115 0.90 4.02 17.64
CA GLU A 115 1.94 3.27 18.35
C GLU A 115 1.40 1.91 18.80
N GLY A 116 2.05 0.83 18.41
CA GLY A 116 1.75 -0.53 18.85
C GLY A 116 2.65 -0.97 20.00
N GLN A 117 2.56 -2.25 20.36
CA GLN A 117 3.43 -2.85 21.37
C GLN A 117 4.84 -3.09 20.82
N ARG A 118 5.84 -3.11 21.71
CA ARG A 118 7.23 -3.50 21.41
C ARG A 118 7.90 -2.70 20.28
N GLY A 119 7.55 -1.42 20.16
CA GLY A 119 8.12 -0.53 19.13
C GLY A 119 7.54 -0.73 17.72
N SER A 120 6.50 -1.56 17.57
CA SER A 120 5.71 -1.58 16.33
C SER A 120 4.88 -0.31 16.21
N TYR A 121 4.59 0.10 14.98
CA TYR A 121 3.67 1.19 14.69
C TYR A 121 2.95 0.93 13.38
N THR A 122 1.78 1.55 13.25
CA THR A 122 0.99 1.60 12.01
C THR A 122 0.85 3.05 11.61
N ILE A 123 1.08 3.36 10.34
CA ILE A 123 0.88 4.68 9.78
C ILE A 123 -0.48 4.67 9.09
N LEU A 124 -1.37 5.55 9.52
CA LEU A 124 -2.59 5.89 8.81
C LEU A 124 -2.29 7.13 7.99
N LYS A 125 -2.35 7.03 6.67
CA LYS A 125 -2.15 8.15 5.75
C LYS A 125 -3.43 8.40 4.98
N ILE A 126 -3.90 9.64 4.97
CA ILE A 126 -5.01 10.04 4.12
C ILE A 126 -4.45 10.56 2.81
N ILE A 127 -5.01 10.05 1.71
CA ILE A 127 -4.71 10.52 0.36
C ILE A 127 -5.96 11.23 -0.15
N ARG A 128 -5.76 12.46 -0.62
CA ARG A 128 -6.82 13.28 -1.20
C ARG A 128 -6.60 13.38 -2.71
N GLU A 129 -7.64 13.10 -3.48
CA GLU A 129 -7.63 13.20 -4.95
C GLU A 129 -8.79 14.10 -5.38
N VAL A 130 -8.53 15.13 -6.18
CA VAL A 130 -9.60 15.98 -6.73
C VAL A 130 -10.02 15.43 -8.08
N ASN A 131 -11.18 14.77 -8.14
CA ASN A 131 -11.68 14.15 -9.37
C ASN A 131 -13.21 14.22 -9.39
N LYS A 132 -13.74 15.16 -10.15
CA LYS A 132 -15.18 15.44 -10.20
C LYS A 132 -15.99 14.26 -10.74
N ASP A 133 -15.51 13.63 -11.81
CA ASP A 133 -16.27 12.58 -12.49
C ASP A 133 -16.47 11.35 -11.59
N ILE A 134 -15.44 10.99 -10.83
CA ILE A 134 -15.53 9.92 -9.83
C ILE A 134 -16.38 10.39 -8.64
N PHE A 135 -16.16 11.60 -8.14
CA PHE A 135 -16.91 12.17 -7.02
C PHE A 135 -18.43 12.17 -7.26
N ASP A 136 -18.86 12.47 -8.48
CA ASP A 136 -20.28 12.51 -8.86
C ASP A 136 -20.91 11.10 -8.87
N ILE A 137 -20.11 10.06 -9.12
CA ILE A 137 -20.57 8.67 -9.27
C ILE A 137 -20.52 7.87 -7.97
N LEU A 138 -19.63 8.21 -7.02
CA LEU A 138 -19.60 7.54 -5.71
C LEU A 138 -20.99 7.65 -5.02
N PRO A 139 -21.43 6.65 -4.25
CA PRO A 139 -20.77 5.38 -3.86
C PRO A 139 -20.87 4.24 -4.89
N ALA A 140 -21.15 4.52 -6.16
CA ALA A 140 -21.13 3.47 -7.18
C ALA A 140 -19.70 2.90 -7.35
N PRO A 141 -19.58 1.64 -7.79
CA PRO A 141 -18.29 0.96 -7.82
C PRO A 141 -17.39 1.54 -8.89
N VAL A 142 -16.11 1.69 -8.54
CA VAL A 142 -15.06 2.22 -9.42
C VAL A 142 -13.82 1.32 -9.39
N TYR A 143 -12.96 1.50 -10.39
CA TYR A 143 -11.69 0.78 -10.49
C TYR A 143 -10.57 1.64 -9.90
N THR A 144 -9.90 1.13 -8.88
CA THR A 144 -8.77 1.80 -8.23
C THR A 144 -7.47 1.14 -8.67
N VAL A 145 -6.51 1.93 -9.16
CA VAL A 145 -5.23 1.43 -9.65
C VAL A 145 -4.16 1.65 -8.59
N ILE A 146 -3.47 0.59 -8.21
CA ILE A 146 -2.43 0.58 -7.17
C ILE A 146 -1.19 -0.11 -7.75
N SER A 147 -0.01 0.47 -7.60
CA SER A 147 1.24 -0.21 -7.92
C SER A 147 2.02 -0.56 -6.67
N CYS A 148 2.85 -1.59 -6.78
CA CYS A 148 3.82 -2.00 -5.77
C CYS A 148 5.12 -2.37 -6.51
N GLY A 149 6.26 -1.93 -6.00
CA GLY A 149 7.57 -2.31 -6.51
C GLY A 149 8.56 -1.16 -6.67
N PRO A 150 9.87 -1.46 -6.72
CA PRO A 150 10.46 -2.81 -6.77
C PRO A 150 10.35 -3.56 -5.44
N LEU A 151 9.84 -4.80 -5.49
CA LEU A 151 9.74 -5.70 -4.36
C LEU A 151 10.89 -6.71 -4.40
N GLU A 152 11.70 -6.75 -3.35
CA GLU A 152 12.78 -7.72 -3.24
C GLU A 152 12.19 -9.10 -2.99
N HIS A 153 12.49 -10.05 -3.87
CA HIS A 153 12.20 -11.46 -3.61
C HIS A 153 13.49 -12.25 -3.69
N ALA A 154 13.76 -13.06 -2.67
CA ALA A 154 14.92 -13.92 -2.71
C ALA A 154 14.70 -14.97 -3.81
N ALA A 155 15.54 -14.96 -4.84
CA ALA A 155 15.88 -16.18 -5.56
C ALA A 155 16.60 -17.07 -4.56
N VAL A 156 15.85 -17.79 -3.73
CA VAL A 156 16.42 -18.85 -2.92
C VAL A 156 16.88 -19.90 -3.91
N PRO A 157 18.20 -20.13 -4.12
CA PRO A 157 18.62 -21.33 -4.80
C PRO A 157 18.03 -22.46 -3.96
N ALA A 158 17.21 -23.32 -4.56
CA ALA A 158 16.67 -24.48 -3.88
C ALA A 158 17.86 -25.20 -3.21
N LYS A 159 18.03 -25.00 -1.89
CA LYS A 159 19.00 -25.77 -1.13
C LYS A 159 18.48 -27.19 -1.28
N SER A 160 19.21 -27.98 -2.07
CA SER A 160 19.09 -29.43 -2.09
C SER A 160 19.22 -29.90 -0.65
N SER A 161 18.08 -30.07 0.03
CA SER A 161 18.03 -30.87 1.24
C SER A 161 18.40 -32.27 0.79
N SER A 162 19.67 -32.60 0.98
CA SER A 162 20.20 -33.95 0.92
C SER A 162 19.54 -34.78 2.02
N SER A 163 18.28 -35.16 1.82
CA SER A 163 17.67 -36.29 2.48
C SER A 163 17.66 -37.42 1.47
N SER A 164 18.58 -38.35 1.67
CA SER A 164 18.65 -39.65 1.03
C SER A 164 17.29 -40.34 0.95
N SER A 165 16.73 -40.45 -0.25
CA SER A 165 15.88 -41.58 -0.63
C SER A 165 15.89 -41.76 -2.14
N LYS A 166 16.40 -42.93 -2.54
CA LYS A 166 16.38 -43.47 -3.90
C LYS A 166 14.94 -43.58 -4.40
N THR A 167 14.65 -43.09 -5.60
CA THR A 167 13.87 -43.82 -6.61
C THR A 167 14.00 -43.16 -8.00
N THR A 168 14.17 -44.03 -8.98
CA THR A 168 14.29 -43.80 -10.43
C THR A 168 12.99 -43.27 -11.05
N SER A 169 13.07 -42.22 -11.90
CA SER A 169 12.45 -42.14 -13.24
C SER A 169 12.15 -40.68 -13.70
N SER A 170 12.41 -40.43 -14.98
CA SER A 170 12.01 -39.27 -15.81
C SER A 170 12.50 -37.88 -15.42
N ALA A 171 13.40 -37.36 -16.27
CA ALA A 171 13.82 -35.97 -16.30
C ALA A 171 12.62 -35.04 -16.58
N SER A 172 12.22 -34.27 -15.58
CA SER A 172 11.52 -33.00 -15.76
C SER A 172 12.29 -31.93 -14.99
N LEU A 173 13.01 -31.08 -15.72
CA LEU A 173 13.66 -29.87 -15.21
C LEU A 173 12.56 -28.85 -14.88
N SER A 174 11.84 -29.07 -13.78
CA SER A 174 11.06 -28.01 -13.13
C SER A 174 11.67 -27.78 -11.75
N SER A 175 12.71 -26.95 -11.72
CA SER A 175 13.21 -26.36 -10.48
C SER A 175 12.05 -25.58 -9.89
N SER A 176 11.34 -26.16 -8.91
CA SER A 176 10.30 -25.45 -8.17
C SER A 176 10.97 -24.42 -7.28
N PHE A 177 11.24 -23.25 -7.85
CA PHE A 177 11.48 -22.04 -7.10
C PHE A 177 10.19 -21.75 -6.32
N SER A 178 10.26 -21.90 -5.00
CA SER A 178 9.30 -21.27 -4.11
C SER A 178 9.85 -19.89 -3.81
N PRO A 179 9.47 -18.84 -4.55
CA PRO A 179 9.91 -17.49 -4.22
C PRO A 179 9.52 -17.21 -2.77
N GLY A 180 10.47 -16.72 -1.98
CA GLY A 180 10.14 -16.18 -0.66
C GLY A 180 9.08 -15.08 -0.80
N ARG A 181 8.35 -14.78 0.29
CA ARG A 181 7.40 -13.65 0.25
C ARG A 181 8.14 -12.38 -0.17
N PRO A 182 7.73 -11.70 -1.25
CA PRO A 182 8.34 -10.45 -1.67
C PRO A 182 8.28 -9.42 -0.54
N LYS A 183 9.32 -8.60 -0.43
CA LYS A 183 9.48 -7.55 0.57
C LYS A 183 9.50 -6.17 -0.06
N GLY A 184 9.03 -5.16 0.66
CA GLY A 184 8.98 -3.76 0.23
C GLY A 184 7.57 -3.25 -0.05
N TYR A 185 6.51 -3.99 0.28
CA TYR A 185 5.14 -3.50 0.08
C TYR A 185 4.86 -2.23 0.86
N ALA A 186 5.31 -2.13 2.11
CA ALA A 186 5.06 -0.96 2.95
C ALA A 186 5.72 0.32 2.43
N THR A 187 6.80 0.19 1.65
CA THR A 187 7.56 1.34 1.13
C THR A 187 7.21 1.70 -0.29
N THR A 188 6.85 0.71 -1.12
CA THR A 188 6.75 0.89 -2.57
C THR A 188 5.32 0.94 -3.10
N THR A 189 4.33 0.76 -2.24
CA THR A 189 2.93 0.80 -2.69
C THR A 189 2.48 2.25 -2.94
N GLN A 190 1.90 2.48 -4.11
CA GLN A 190 1.43 3.80 -4.55
C GLN A 190 0.02 3.69 -5.14
N LEU A 191 -0.81 4.68 -4.82
CA LEU A 191 -2.13 4.86 -5.43
C LEU A 191 -2.01 5.73 -6.68
N HIS A 192 -2.56 5.28 -7.81
CA HIS A 192 -2.58 6.02 -9.08
C HIS A 192 -3.95 6.60 -9.44
N GLY A 193 -4.92 6.47 -8.52
CA GLY A 193 -6.26 7.05 -8.63
C GLY A 193 -7.35 6.05 -8.99
N SER A 194 -8.55 6.58 -9.19
CA SER A 194 -9.76 5.81 -9.51
C SER A 194 -10.36 6.17 -10.86
N TYR A 195 -10.99 5.18 -11.49
CA TYR A 195 -11.48 5.23 -12.86
C TYR A 195 -12.89 4.62 -12.93
N ILE A 196 -13.76 5.25 -13.73
CA ILE A 196 -15.13 4.77 -13.97
C ILE A 196 -15.09 3.57 -14.92
N GLU A 197 -14.28 3.68 -15.97
CA GLU A 197 -14.21 2.68 -17.03
C GLU A 197 -13.05 1.70 -16.81
N ARG A 198 -13.36 0.41 -16.95
CA ARG A 198 -12.34 -0.65 -16.90
C ARG A 198 -11.25 -0.46 -17.94
N ALA A 199 -11.60 0.01 -19.13
CA ALA A 199 -10.66 0.22 -20.22
C ALA A 199 -9.63 1.29 -19.86
N ALA A 200 -10.06 2.40 -19.25
CA ALA A 200 -9.17 3.45 -18.75
C ALA A 200 -8.24 2.91 -17.66
N ALA A 201 -8.78 2.23 -16.63
CA ALA A 201 -7.98 1.63 -15.56
C ALA A 201 -6.91 0.66 -16.10
N ARG A 202 -7.27 -0.13 -17.11
CA ARG A 202 -6.36 -1.07 -17.76
C ARG A 202 -5.27 -0.36 -18.55
N ALA A 203 -5.62 0.66 -19.34
CA ALA A 203 -4.64 1.45 -20.09
C ALA A 203 -3.64 2.14 -19.14
N THR A 204 -4.12 2.72 -18.03
CA THR A 204 -3.25 3.27 -16.99
C THR A 204 -2.35 2.20 -16.37
N THR A 205 -2.90 1.02 -16.09
CA THR A 205 -2.13 -0.11 -15.54
C THR A 205 -0.99 -0.54 -16.46
N GLU A 206 -1.25 -0.65 -17.77
CA GLU A 206 -0.24 -1.00 -18.77
C GLU A 206 0.83 0.11 -18.88
N HIS A 207 0.43 1.39 -18.80
CA HIS A 207 1.36 2.51 -18.79
C HIS A 207 2.25 2.52 -17.54
N ILE A 208 1.69 2.40 -16.34
CA ILE A 208 2.44 2.36 -15.08
C ILE A 208 3.42 1.18 -15.08
N MET A 209 3.00 0.01 -15.56
CA MET A 209 3.90 -1.13 -15.64
C MET A 209 5.06 -0.85 -16.61
N THR A 210 4.78 -0.24 -17.76
CA THR A 210 5.84 0.13 -18.71
C THR A 210 6.84 1.08 -18.06
N ASP A 211 6.37 2.08 -17.31
CA ASP A 211 7.22 3.05 -16.63
C ASP A 211 8.04 2.40 -15.51
N LEU A 212 7.45 1.47 -14.74
CA LEU A 212 8.15 0.72 -13.69
C LEU A 212 9.25 -0.20 -14.23
N LEU A 213 9.14 -0.64 -15.48
CA LEU A 213 10.04 -1.60 -16.11
C LEU A 213 11.03 -0.96 -17.10
N LEU A 214 11.00 0.37 -17.26
CA LEU A 214 11.76 1.09 -18.30
C LEU A 214 13.27 0.77 -18.30
N ASP A 215 13.87 0.66 -17.11
CA ASP A 215 15.30 0.42 -16.91
C ASP A 215 15.64 -1.02 -16.48
N GLU A 216 14.66 -1.94 -16.55
CA GLU A 216 14.78 -3.28 -16.00
C GLU A 216 15.03 -4.34 -17.08
N GLU A 217 16.09 -5.11 -16.92
CA GLU A 217 16.44 -6.18 -17.85
C GLU A 217 15.84 -7.53 -17.45
N LYS A 218 15.56 -8.38 -18.46
CA LYS A 218 15.13 -9.78 -18.30
C LYS A 218 13.87 -9.95 -17.44
N VAL A 219 12.94 -9.00 -17.55
CA VAL A 219 11.65 -9.06 -16.89
C VAL A 219 10.70 -10.00 -17.63
N LYS A 220 10.01 -10.85 -16.89
CA LYS A 220 8.85 -11.62 -17.37
C LYS A 220 7.59 -10.95 -16.89
N GLU A 221 6.74 -10.56 -17.83
CA GLU A 221 5.44 -9.98 -17.55
C GLU A 221 4.34 -11.05 -17.57
N ILE A 222 3.45 -10.99 -16.60
CA ILE A 222 2.28 -11.86 -16.47
C ILE A 222 1.09 -10.99 -16.08
N GLY A 223 0.07 -10.96 -16.94
CA GLY A 223 -1.18 -10.27 -16.69
C GLY A 223 -2.32 -11.26 -16.44
N ARG A 224 -3.12 -11.00 -15.39
CA ARG A 224 -4.37 -11.73 -15.13
C ARG A 224 -5.52 -10.73 -14.98
N TRP A 225 -6.51 -10.87 -15.83
CA TRP A 225 -7.72 -10.04 -15.81
C TRP A 225 -8.94 -10.93 -15.55
N GLU A 226 -9.81 -10.49 -14.64
CA GLU A 226 -11.05 -11.23 -14.35
C GLU A 226 -12.03 -11.12 -15.53
N LYS A 227 -12.79 -12.19 -15.78
CA LYS A 227 -13.78 -12.22 -16.86
C LYS A 227 -15.05 -11.50 -16.42
N GLY A 228 -15.66 -10.71 -17.31
CA GLY A 228 -16.89 -9.95 -17.05
C GLY A 228 -16.64 -8.46 -16.83
N SER A 229 -17.71 -7.68 -16.60
CA SER A 229 -17.60 -6.23 -16.37
C SER A 229 -17.13 -5.89 -14.96
N LYS A 230 -17.50 -6.68 -13.95
CA LYS A 230 -17.26 -6.37 -12.51
C LYS A 230 -15.95 -6.91 -11.94
N GLY A 231 -14.94 -7.09 -12.79
CA GLY A 231 -13.71 -7.79 -12.42
C GLY A 231 -12.49 -6.89 -12.39
N GLY A 232 -11.64 -7.08 -11.38
CA GLY A 232 -10.35 -6.43 -11.27
C GLY A 232 -9.30 -7.03 -12.23
N GLY A 233 -8.04 -6.75 -11.92
CA GLY A 233 -6.91 -7.38 -12.60
C GLY A 233 -5.58 -7.09 -11.94
N VAL A 234 -4.58 -7.84 -12.36
CA VAL A 234 -3.19 -7.69 -11.92
C VAL A 234 -2.30 -7.80 -13.14
N LEU A 235 -1.37 -6.87 -13.26
CA LEU A 235 -0.21 -6.99 -14.11
C LEU A 235 1.00 -7.14 -13.20
N MET A 236 1.84 -8.12 -13.46
CA MET A 236 3.03 -8.41 -12.66
C MET A 236 4.25 -8.53 -13.56
N GLY A 237 5.31 -7.80 -13.24
CA GLY A 237 6.64 -7.97 -13.81
C GLY A 237 7.55 -8.66 -12.79
N MET A 238 8.38 -9.60 -13.21
CA MET A 238 9.39 -10.20 -12.33
C MET A 238 10.69 -10.50 -13.08
N ASN A 239 11.83 -10.21 -12.46
CA ASN A 239 13.13 -10.71 -12.87
C ASN A 239 13.67 -11.72 -11.82
N ALA A 240 14.97 -11.96 -11.78
CA ALA A 240 15.55 -12.92 -10.83
C ALA A 240 15.55 -12.44 -9.35
N THR A 241 15.43 -11.14 -9.10
CA THR A 241 15.66 -10.53 -7.78
C THR A 241 14.51 -9.62 -7.34
N THR A 242 13.79 -9.04 -8.28
CA THR A 242 12.77 -8.03 -8.04
C THR A 242 11.46 -8.36 -8.74
N MET A 243 10.37 -7.86 -8.16
CA MET A 243 9.01 -8.02 -8.62
C MET A 243 8.29 -6.67 -8.58
N TRP A 244 7.46 -6.42 -9.58
CA TRP A 244 6.58 -5.27 -9.67
C TRP A 244 5.17 -5.77 -9.90
N GLU A 245 4.21 -5.11 -9.29
CA GLU A 245 2.80 -5.45 -9.40
C GLU A 245 2.00 -4.18 -9.58
N VAL A 246 1.09 -4.19 -10.56
CA VAL A 246 0.09 -3.14 -10.72
C VAL A 246 -1.27 -3.83 -10.67
N LYS A 247 -2.02 -3.50 -9.62
CA LYS A 247 -3.34 -4.04 -9.29
C LYS A 247 -4.42 -3.05 -9.71
N VAL A 248 -5.50 -3.58 -10.29
CA VAL A 248 -6.77 -2.89 -10.45
C VAL A 248 -7.77 -3.55 -9.50
N VAL A 249 -8.15 -2.80 -8.47
CA VAL A 249 -9.15 -3.22 -7.49
C VAL A 249 -10.50 -2.68 -7.90
N TYR A 250 -11.48 -3.57 -8.07
CA TYR A 250 -12.87 -3.16 -8.27
C TYR A 250 -13.57 -3.13 -6.91
N ALA A 251 -13.81 -1.93 -6.39
CA ALA A 251 -14.45 -1.75 -5.10
C ALA A 251 -15.98 -1.74 -5.29
N ASP A 252 -16.62 -2.91 -5.12
CA ASP A 252 -18.06 -3.01 -4.90
C ASP A 252 -18.28 -3.26 -3.41
N ASP A 253 -18.34 -2.19 -2.62
CA ASP A 253 -18.70 -2.26 -1.20
C ASP A 253 -20.20 -1.93 -1.03
N PRO A 254 -21.08 -2.95 -1.06
CA PRO A 254 -22.51 -2.73 -0.88
C PRO A 254 -22.86 -2.22 0.53
N ILE A 255 -22.01 -2.46 1.54
CA ILE A 255 -22.23 -2.01 2.91
C ILE A 255 -21.85 -0.54 3.05
N GLY A 256 -20.71 -0.13 2.47
CA GLY A 256 -20.32 1.28 2.34
C GLY A 256 -21.38 2.10 1.60
N ARG A 257 -21.96 1.55 0.53
CA ARG A 257 -23.08 2.17 -0.20
C ARG A 257 -24.31 2.40 0.68
N ALA A 258 -24.72 1.39 1.45
CA ALA A 258 -25.88 1.51 2.33
C ALA A 258 -25.65 2.54 3.45
N GLN A 259 -24.42 2.66 3.97
CA GLN A 259 -24.07 3.65 4.98
C GLN A 259 -23.99 5.08 4.41
N GLU A 260 -23.47 5.26 3.19
CA GLU A 260 -23.42 6.56 2.52
C GLU A 260 -24.82 7.03 2.07
N GLU A 261 -25.69 6.12 1.62
CA GLU A 261 -27.10 6.42 1.34
C GLU A 261 -27.89 6.78 2.62
N ALA A 262 -27.60 6.13 3.75
CA ALA A 262 -28.22 6.45 5.03
C ALA A 262 -27.80 7.83 5.56
N GLY A 263 -26.51 8.19 5.45
CA GLY A 263 -26.02 9.52 5.85
C GLY A 263 -26.63 10.67 5.03
N ARG A 264 -27.00 10.41 3.78
CA ARG A 264 -27.71 11.39 2.91
C ARG A 264 -29.12 11.73 3.42
N GLY A 265 -29.73 10.87 4.24
CA GLY A 265 -31.03 11.11 4.85
C GLY A 265 -31.00 12.18 5.95
N ASP A 266 -29.87 12.35 6.62
CA ASP A 266 -29.72 13.30 7.72
C ASP A 266 -29.39 14.72 7.23
N ASP A 267 -28.67 14.85 6.12
CA ASP A 267 -28.38 16.15 5.47
C ASP A 267 -29.59 16.73 4.68
N ALA A 268 -30.61 15.92 4.40
CA ALA A 268 -31.81 16.36 3.68
C ALA A 268 -32.83 17.11 4.56
N PHE A 269 -32.57 17.23 5.87
CA PHE A 269 -33.44 17.94 6.83
C PHE A 269 -32.88 19.28 7.31
N ILE A 270 -31.77 19.77 6.74
CA ILE A 270 -31.27 21.14 6.97
C ILE A 270 -31.32 21.92 5.64
N LEU A 271 -32.54 22.26 5.22
CA LEU A 271 -32.83 23.39 4.34
C LEU A 271 -34.04 24.15 4.88
#